data_AF-B8YI03-F1
#
_entry.id   AF-B8YI03-F1
#
_cell.length_a   1.000
_cell.length_b   1.000
_cell.length_c   1.000
_cell.angle_alpha   90.00
_cell.angle_beta   90.00
_cell.angle_gamma   90.00
#
_symmetry.space_group_name_H-M   'P 1'
#
loop_
_entity.id
_entity.type
_entity.pdbx_description
1 polymer ?
#
loop_
_entity_poly.entity_id
_entity_poly.type
_entity_poly.pdbx_seq_one_letter_code
_entity_poly.pdbx_strand_id
1 'polypeptide(L)' 'GTLINGQVFDSTDKTGKPATFKVSQVIPGWTEVLQLMPSGSTWEVFIPSNLAYGERSVGGPIGP' A
#
# COMPACT_ATOMS: atom_id res chain seq x y z
N GLY A 1 5.11 -2.12 -2.46
CA GLY A 1 3.83 -2.59 -3.03
C GLY A 1 4.08 -3.38 -4.28
N THR A 2 3.67 -4.65 -4.28
CA THR A 2 3.71 -5.56 -5.42
C THR A 2 2.31 -5.99 -5.79
N LEU A 3 2.05 -6.18 -7.08
CA LEU A 3 0.89 -6.90 -7.57
C LEU A 3 1.06 -8.40 -7.29
N ILE A 4 -0.04 -9.17 -7.36
CA ILE A 4 -0.04 -10.63 -7.13
C ILE A 4 0.92 -11.36 -8.09
N ASN A 5 1.13 -10.81 -9.29
CA ASN A 5 2.07 -11.34 -10.28
C ASN A 5 3.55 -10.95 -10.00
N GLY A 6 3.84 -10.30 -8.87
CA GLY A 6 5.19 -9.88 -8.48
C GLY A 6 5.64 -8.53 -9.06
N GLN A 7 4.85 -7.88 -9.90
CA GLN A 7 5.20 -6.57 -10.45
C GLN A 7 5.18 -5.50 -9.35
N VAL A 8 6.33 -4.88 -9.10
CA VAL A 8 6.47 -3.78 -8.14
C VAL A 8 5.84 -2.51 -8.71
N PHE A 9 4.88 -1.92 -7.99
CA PHE A 9 4.26 -0.64 -8.37
C PHE A 9 4.75 0.53 -7.52
N ASP A 10 5.17 0.30 -6.28
CA ASP A 10 5.70 1.33 -5.38
C ASP A 10 6.74 0.73 -4.41
N SER A 11 7.82 1.43 -4.10
CA SER A 11 8.83 1.01 -3.13
C SER A 11 9.69 2.19 -2.67
N THR A 12 9.83 2.34 -1.35
CA THR A 12 10.74 3.30 -0.71
C THR A 12 12.21 2.84 -0.73
N ASP A 13 12.48 1.55 -1.00
CA ASP A 13 13.85 1.04 -1.11
C ASP A 13 14.58 1.67 -2.30
N LYS A 14 13.83 2.00 -3.35
CA LYS A 14 14.36 2.70 -4.53
C LYS A 14 14.81 4.12 -4.23
N THR A 15 14.14 4.80 -3.30
CA THR A 15 14.44 6.19 -2.93
C THR A 15 15.37 6.31 -1.72
N GLY A 16 15.57 5.22 -0.97
CA GLY A 16 16.46 5.15 0.20
C GLY A 16 16.04 6.06 1.36
N LYS A 17 14.82 6.60 1.30
CA LYS A 17 14.29 7.55 2.29
C LYS A 17 12.91 7.07 2.75
N PRO A 18 12.62 7.12 4.07
CA PRO A 18 11.28 6.85 4.57
C PRO A 18 10.27 7.79 3.93
N ALA A 19 9.12 7.26 3.55
CA ALA A 19 7.99 8.08 3.13
C ALA A 19 7.11 8.42 4.34
N THR A 20 6.55 9.63 4.36
CA THR A 20 5.66 10.09 5.43
C THR A 20 4.27 10.29 4.87
N PHE A 21 3.27 9.65 5.48
CA PHE A 21 1.88 9.71 5.06
C PHE A 21 0.97 10.04 6.23
N LYS A 22 -0.12 10.75 5.97
CA LYS A 22 -1.24 10.85 6.91
C LYS A 22 -2.09 9.58 6.77
N VAL A 23 -2.42 8.93 7.88
CA VAL A 23 -3.21 7.68 7.91
C VAL A 23 -4.60 7.83 7.25
N SER A 24 -5.13 9.05 7.17
CA SER A 24 -6.40 9.37 6.50
C SER A 24 -6.29 9.60 4.99
N GLN A 25 -5.07 9.62 4.43
CA GLN A 25 -4.81 9.90 3.01
C GLN A 25 -4.26 8.68 2.25
N VAL A 26 -4.29 7.51 2.86
CA VAL A 26 -3.88 6.23 2.27
C VAL A 26 -5.10 5.37 1.95
N ILE A 27 -4.90 4.28 1.23
CA ILE A 27 -5.97 3.33 0.90
C ILE A 27 -6.60 2.73 2.19
N PRO A 28 -7.89 2.38 2.20
CA PRO A 28 -8.59 1.88 3.39
C PRO A 28 -7.87 0.74 4.12
N GLY A 29 -7.30 -0.23 3.38
CA GLY A 29 -6.55 -1.33 3.97
C GLY A 29 -5.31 -0.89 4.73
N TRP A 30 -4.64 0.19 4.30
CA TRP A 30 -3.53 0.78 5.06
C TRP A 30 -4.03 1.50 6.32
N THR A 31 -5.17 2.18 6.26
CA THR A 31 -5.77 2.83 7.42
C THR A 31 -6.07 1.82 8.54
N GLU A 32 -6.57 0.64 8.21
CA GLU A 32 -6.83 -0.44 9.17
C GLU A 32 -5.53 -1.04 9.71
N VAL A 33 -4.62 -1.47 8.82
CA VAL A 33 -3.38 -2.13 9.20
C VAL A 33 -2.49 -1.24 10.08
N LEU A 34 -2.32 0.04 9.70
CA LEU A 34 -1.46 0.97 10.45
C LEU A 34 -1.96 1.24 11.87
N GLN A 35 -3.27 1.13 12.13
CA GLN A 35 -3.82 1.28 13.48
C GLN A 35 -3.52 0.07 14.36
N LEU A 36 -3.29 -1.10 13.77
CA LEU A 36 -2.98 -2.35 14.47
C LEU A 36 -1.47 -2.55 14.64
N MET A 37 -0.65 -1.91 13.81
CA MET A 37 0.80 -2.08 13.81
C MET A 37 1.48 -1.30 14.95
N PRO A 38 2.21 -1.99 15.85
CA PRO A 38 3.08 -1.30 16.81
C PRO A 38 4.21 -0.56 16.09
N SER A 39 4.59 0.61 16.60
CA SER A 39 5.71 1.39 16.05
C SER A 39 7.00 0.57 15.97
N GLY A 40 7.69 0.63 14.83
CA GLY A 40 8.92 -0.13 14.56
C GLY A 40 8.69 -1.54 14.00
N SER A 41 7.45 -1.97 13.82
CA SER A 41 7.13 -3.27 13.21
C SER A 41 7.25 -3.24 11.69
N THR A 42 7.60 -4.39 11.10
CA THR A 42 7.56 -4.63 9.65
C THR A 42 6.59 -5.75 9.35
N TRP A 43 5.53 -5.46 8.59
CA TRP A 43 4.51 -6.44 8.20
C TRP A 43 4.43 -6.56 6.68
N GLU A 44 4.14 -7.77 6.21
CA GLU A 44 3.66 -8.01 4.85
C GLU A 44 2.15 -8.21 4.91
N VAL A 45 1.40 -7.45 4.11
CA VAL A 45 -0.06 -7.47 4.13
C VAL A 45 -0.63 -7.65 2.73
N PHE A 46 -1.64 -8.52 2.63
CA PHE A 46 -2.40 -8.74 1.40
C PHE A 46 -3.71 -7.97 1.52
N ILE A 47 -3.88 -6.95 0.66
CA ILE A 47 -5.03 -6.06 0.70
C ILE A 47 -5.98 -6.41 -0.45
N PRO A 48 -7.21 -6.84 -0.17
CA PRO A 48 -8.25 -7.02 -1.18
C PRO A 48 -8.50 -5.74 -2.00
N SER A 49 -8.87 -5.88 -3.29
CA SER A 49 -9.02 -4.74 -4.19
C SER A 49 -10.01 -3.69 -3.67
N ASN A 50 -11.11 -4.11 -3.04
CA ASN A 50 -12.12 -3.21 -2.45
C ASN A 50 -11.59 -2.36 -1.28
N LEU A 51 -10.52 -2.78 -0.62
CA LEU A 51 -9.81 -2.01 0.42
C LEU A 51 -8.57 -1.28 -0.13
N ALA A 52 -8.31 -1.41 -1.43
CA ALA A 52 -7.25 -0.72 -2.16
C ALA A 52 -7.85 0.34 -3.10
N TYR A 53 -7.78 0.10 -4.41
CA TYR A 53 -8.26 1.03 -5.43
C TYR A 53 -9.61 0.61 -6.06
N GLY A 54 -10.12 -0.58 -5.72
CA GLY A 54 -11.34 -1.14 -6.25
C GLY A 54 -11.30 -1.23 -7.78
N GLU A 55 -12.47 -1.03 -8.41
CA GLU A 55 -12.60 -0.97 -9.88
C GLU A 55 -12.02 0.33 -10.49
N ARG A 56 -11.44 1.22 -9.67
CA ARG A 56 -10.89 2.48 -10.17
C ARG A 56 -9.47 2.25 -10.68
N SER A 57 -9.27 2.52 -11.97
CA SER A 57 -7.92 2.65 -12.51
C SER A 57 -7.29 3.94 -12.01
N VAL A 58 -6.24 3.82 -11.21
CA VAL A 58 -5.44 4.95 -10.68
C VAL A 58 -4.23 5.30 -11.56
N GLY A 59 -4.13 4.67 -12.74
CA GLY A 59 -3.00 4.80 -13.65
C GLY A 59 -1.79 3.96 -13.23
N GLY A 60 -0.83 3.81 -14.15
CA GLY A 60 0.33 2.95 -13.94
C GLY A 60 -0.01 1.45 -13.99
N PRO A 61 0.71 0.59 -13.26
CA PRO A 61 0.53 -0.86 -13.32
C PRO A 61 -0.70 -1.37 -12.56
N ILE A 62 -1.39 -0.53 -11.78
CA ILE A 62 -2.58 -0.91 -11.01
C ILE A 62 -3.81 -0.79 -11.92
N GLY A 63 -4.35 -1.95 -12.32
CA GLY A 63 -5.62 -2.06 -13.05
C GLY A 63 -6.85 -2.11 -12.15
N PRO A 64 -8.06 -2.14 -12.75
CA PRO A 64 -9.30 -2.45 -12.04
C PRO A 64 -9.34 -3.89 -11.51
#